data_AF-A0A2V7JBH8-F1
#
_entry.id   AF-A0A2V7JBH8-F1
#
_cell.length_a   1.000
_cell.length_b   1.000
_cell.length_c   1.000
_cell.angle_alpha   90.00
_cell.angle_beta   90.00
_cell.angle_gamma   90.00
#
_symmetry.space_group_name_H-M   'P 1'
#
loop_
_entity.id
_entity.type
_entity.pdbx_description
1 polymer ?
#
loop_
_entity_poly.entity_id
_entity_poly.type
_entity_poly.pdbx_seq_one_letter_code
_entity_poly.pdbx_strand_id
1 'polypeptide(L)' 'MSVGVAILGSTGSIGRSTLQVLSRQRERFRVVALTAHS' A
#
# COMPACT_ATOMS: atom_id res chain seq x y z
N MET A 1 -14.99 -8.73 4.06
CA MET A 1 -13.69 -8.77 4.79
C MET A 1 -12.64 -8.09 3.92
N SER A 2 -11.85 -7.18 4.48
CA SER A 2 -10.77 -6.50 3.75
C SER A 2 -9.45 -7.27 3.84
N VAL A 3 -8.65 -7.29 2.78
CA VAL A 3 -7.31 -7.88 2.77
C VAL A 3 -6.30 -6.88 3.35
N GLY A 4 -5.49 -7.33 4.30
CA GLY A 4 -4.36 -6.56 4.83
C GLY A 4 -3.18 -6.57 3.87
N VAL A 5 -2.63 -5.39 3.54
CA VAL A 5 -1.48 -5.26 2.63
C VAL A 5 -0.32 -4.60 3.34
N ALA A 6 0.85 -5.25 3.32
CA ALA A 6 2.12 -4.67 3.75
C ALA A 6 2.91 -4.22 2.50
N ILE A 7 3.46 -3.01 2.51
CA ILE A 7 4.27 -2.47 1.41
C ILE A 7 5.69 -2.23 1.89
N LEU A 8 6.64 -2.99 1.34
CA LEU A 8 8.07 -2.84 1.60
C LEU A 8 8.71 -2.00 0.49
N GLY A 9 9.14 -0.77 0.80
CA GLY A 9 9.58 0.21 -0.19
C GLY A 9 8.46 1.14 -0.67
N SER A 10 7.70 1.72 0.27
CA SER A 10 6.52 2.55 -0.01
C SER A 10 6.81 3.87 -0.74
N THR A 11 8.04 4.37 -0.68
CA THR A 11 8.50 5.61 -1.34
C THR A 11 8.93 5.41 -2.79
N GLY A 12 9.25 4.17 -3.20
CA GLY A 12 9.61 3.83 -4.56
C GLY A 12 8.47 4.08 -5.56
N SER A 13 8.80 4.04 -6.86
CA SER A 13 7.79 4.17 -7.93
C SER A 13 6.66 3.15 -7.80
N ILE A 14 7.00 1.90 -7.48
CA ILE A 14 6.04 0.83 -7.24
C ILE A 14 5.22 1.10 -5.99
N GLY A 15 5.86 1.37 -4.84
CA GLY A 15 5.16 1.64 -3.58
C GLY A 15 4.13 2.78 -3.68
N ARG A 16 4.50 3.88 -4.33
CA ARG A 16 3.59 5.02 -4.57
C ARG A 16 2.44 4.64 -5.50
N SER A 17 2.71 3.92 -6.58
CA SER A 17 1.68 3.47 -7.52
C SER A 17 0.72 2.46 -6.85
N THR A 18 1.26 1.55 -6.04
CA THR A 18 0.46 0.61 -5.23
C THR A 18 -0.46 1.37 -4.28
N LEU A 19 0.05 2.35 -3.54
CA LEU A 19 -0.77 3.18 -2.65
C LEU A 19 -1.90 3.91 -3.39
N GLN A 20 -1.65 4.41 -4.60
CA GLN A 20 -2.69 5.02 -5.44
C GLN A 20 -3.80 4.02 -5.79
N VAL A 21 -3.45 2.79 -6.17
CA VAL A 21 -4.45 1.74 -6.45
C VAL A 21 -5.24 1.37 -5.19
N LEU A 22 -4.55 1.14 -4.06
CA LEU A 22 -5.20 0.77 -2.79
C LEU A 22 -6.12 1.88 -2.29
N SER A 23 -5.76 3.15 -2.50
CA SER A 23 -6.60 4.30 -2.10
C SER A 23 -7.94 4.36 -2.83
N ARG A 24 -8.05 3.74 -4.02
CA ARG A 24 -9.28 3.66 -4.83
C ARG A 24 -10.15 2.45 -4.50
N GLN A 25 -9.67 1.53 -3.67
CA GLN A 25 -10.33 0.26 -3.34
C GLN A 25 -10.33 0.00 -1.83
N ARG A 26 -10.75 1.02 -1.05
CA ARG A 26 -10.64 1.02 0.42
C ARG A 26 -11.54 -0.01 1.09
N GLU A 27 -12.63 -0.41 0.45
CA GLU A 27 -13.51 -1.48 0.91
C GLU A 27 -12.86 -2.88 0.79
N ARG A 28 -11.91 -3.04 -0.12
CA ARG A 28 -11.22 -4.31 -0.39
C ARG A 28 -9.90 -4.42 0.34
N PHE A 29 -9.17 -3.32 0.48
CA PHE A 29 -7.79 -3.33 0.99
C PHE A 29 -7.58 -2.37 2.15
N ARG A 30 -6.80 -2.83 3.12
CA ARG A 30 -6.31 -2.02 4.22
C ARG A 30 -4.80 -2.12 4.26
N VAL A 31 -4.11 -0.98 4.17
CA VAL A 31 -2.67 -0.92 4.42
C VAL A 31 -2.42 -1.19 5.89
N VAL A 32 -1.63 -2.22 6.22
CA VAL A 32 -1.34 -2.63 7.60
C VAL A 32 0.10 -2.37 8.02
N ALA A 33 1.01 -2.21 7.05
CA ALA A 33 2.40 -1.85 7.31
C ALA A 33 3.00 -1.13 6.11
N LEU A 34 3.87 -0.17 6.39
CA LEU A 34 4.70 0.52 5.40
C LEU A 34 6.13 0.50 5.89
N THR A 35 7.07 0.15 5.02
CA THR A 35 8.49 0.42 5.24
C THR A 35 9.04 1.23 4.08
N ALA A 36 10.02 2.06 4.38
CA ALA A 36 10.75 2.83 3.40
C ALA A 36 12.22 2.87 3.83
N HIS A 37 13.08 3.07 2.86
CA HIS A 37 14.48 3.34 3.05
C HIS A 37 14.85 4.42 2.03
N SER A 38 15.84 5.25 2.36
CA SER A 38 16.21 6.51 1.70
C SER A 38 15.47 7.74 2.20
#